data_AF-A0A7V9USA4-F1
#
_entry.id   AF-A0A7V9USA4-F1
#
_cell.length_a   1.000
_cell.length_b   1.000
_cell.length_c   1.000
_cell.angle_alpha   90.00
_cell.angle_beta   90.00
_cell.angle_gamma   90.00
#
_symmetry.space_group_name_H-M   'P 1'
#
loop_
_entity.id
_entity.type
_entity.pdbx_description
1 polymer ?
#
loop_
_entity_poly.entity_id
_entity_poly.type
_entity_poly.pdbx_seq_one_letter_code
_entity_poly.pdbx_strand_id
1 'polypeptide(L)'
;TAGVGVALGLLVSALVKTSEMATSLVPLILIPQILFSGLVGVPGGINKVISLTMPAAWSFDTMKRFSTLDTLEAEGAEPNGKTRGLGLYKYIETENEKIIARAKKDLDEYKTSSEEKLNDFETNLRNGQSDALPNLGEPPKIAEAEKVPENLSRYVTFLHPWMDEILNQIVLMIMFFILFITTLIILRLKDTG
;
A
#
# COMPACT_ATOMS: atom_id res chain seq x y z
N THR A 1 -8.95 -12.26 -17.17
CA THR A 1 -7.60 -11.76 -17.51
C THR A 1 -6.97 -12.53 -18.68
N ALA A 2 -6.99 -13.86 -18.71
CA ALA A 2 -6.36 -14.68 -19.77
C ALA A 2 -6.74 -14.28 -21.21
N GLY A 3 -8.02 -13.94 -21.46
CA GLY A 3 -8.47 -13.53 -22.78
C GLY A 3 -7.73 -12.31 -23.35
N VAL A 4 -7.35 -11.33 -22.51
CA VAL A 4 -6.62 -10.14 -22.96
C VAL A 4 -5.19 -10.48 -23.38
N GLY A 5 -4.54 -11.40 -22.68
CA GLY A 5 -3.21 -11.91 -23.07
C GLY A 5 -3.25 -12.65 -24.41
N VAL A 6 -4.29 -13.45 -24.65
CA VAL A 6 -4.53 -14.10 -25.95
C VAL A 6 -4.75 -13.06 -27.04
N ALA A 7 -5.61 -12.06 -26.81
CA ALA A 7 -5.87 -10.99 -27.79
C ALA A 7 -4.61 -10.17 -28.11
N LEU A 8 -3.77 -9.89 -27.11
CA LEU A 8 -2.49 -9.22 -27.32
C LEU A 8 -1.53 -10.08 -28.15
N GLY A 9 -1.44 -11.39 -27.87
CA GLY A 9 -0.65 -12.32 -28.67
C GLY A 9 -1.11 -12.41 -30.13
N LEU A 10 -2.42 -12.44 -30.35
CA LEU A 10 -3.03 -12.40 -31.68
C LEU A 10 -2.70 -11.08 -32.41
N LEU A 11 -2.79 -9.95 -31.71
CA LEU A 11 -2.45 -8.63 -32.28
C LEU A 11 -0.97 -8.58 -32.70
N VAL A 12 -0.06 -9.04 -31.84
CA VAL A 12 1.37 -9.10 -32.17
C VAL A 12 1.59 -9.99 -33.38
N SER A 13 0.96 -11.16 -33.42
CA SER A 13 1.04 -12.07 -34.57
C SER A 13 0.52 -11.43 -35.86
N ALA A 14 -0.55 -10.63 -35.78
CA ALA A 14 -1.09 -9.91 -36.93
C ALA A 14 -0.19 -8.73 -37.38
N LEU A 15 0.54 -8.08 -36.46
CA LEU A 15 1.43 -6.97 -36.78
C LEU A 15 2.71 -7.44 -37.47
N VAL A 16 3.32 -8.51 -36.96
CA VAL A 16 4.62 -8.98 -37.46
C VAL A 16 4.48 -9.69 -38.81
N LYS A 17 5.52 -9.60 -39.63
CA LYS A 17 5.60 -10.33 -40.91
C LYS A 17 6.61 -11.49 -40.85
N THR A 18 7.53 -11.45 -39.88
CA THR A 18 8.60 -12.44 -39.71
C THR A 18 8.79 -12.77 -38.23
N SER A 19 9.37 -13.94 -37.96
CA SER A 19 9.68 -14.38 -36.61
C SER A 19 10.73 -13.48 -35.91
N GLU A 20 11.66 -12.90 -36.66
CA GLU A 20 12.66 -11.94 -36.15
C GLU A 20 12.04 -10.61 -35.68
N MET A 21 10.97 -10.19 -36.35
CA MET A 21 10.21 -9.02 -35.91
C MET A 21 9.41 -9.33 -34.63
N ALA A 22 8.91 -10.55 -34.48
CA ALA A 22 8.23 -10.97 -33.26
C ALA A 22 9.15 -11.02 -32.05
N THR A 23 10.37 -11.56 -32.21
CA THR A 23 11.34 -11.71 -31.11
C THR A 23 11.78 -10.35 -30.56
N SER A 24 11.80 -9.30 -31.39
CA SER A 24 12.12 -7.93 -30.96
C SER A 24 10.91 -7.14 -30.45
N LEU A 25 9.73 -7.33 -31.05
CA LEU A 25 8.52 -6.57 -30.70
C LEU A 25 7.89 -7.04 -29.38
N VAL A 26 7.95 -8.35 -29.08
CA VAL A 26 7.33 -8.92 -27.87
C VAL A 26 7.92 -8.31 -26.58
N PRO A 27 9.25 -8.27 -26.36
CA PRO A 27 9.82 -7.64 -25.17
C PRO A 27 9.51 -6.15 -25.09
N LEU A 28 9.50 -5.44 -26.23
CA LEU A 28 9.18 -4.01 -26.27
C LEU A 28 7.78 -3.70 -25.75
N ILE A 29 6.82 -4.61 -25.95
CA ILE A 29 5.46 -4.49 -25.43
C ILE A 29 5.39 -4.98 -23.97
N LEU A 30 6.04 -6.11 -23.65
CA LEU A 30 5.92 -6.74 -22.33
C LEU A 30 6.67 -6.02 -21.22
N ILE A 31 7.86 -5.45 -21.49
CA ILE A 31 8.65 -4.76 -20.46
C ILE A 31 7.88 -3.58 -19.86
N PRO A 32 7.31 -2.64 -20.66
CA PRO A 32 6.48 -1.57 -20.12
C PRO A 32 5.27 -2.10 -19.36
N GLN A 33 4.60 -3.15 -19.86
CA GLN A 33 3.44 -3.75 -19.18
C GLN A 33 3.80 -4.21 -17.77
N ILE A 34 4.94 -4.88 -17.60
CA ILE A 34 5.41 -5.38 -16.31
C ILE A 34 5.81 -4.21 -15.40
N LEU A 35 6.59 -3.25 -15.89
CA LEU A 35 7.06 -2.12 -15.11
C LEU A 35 5.90 -1.26 -14.58
N PHE A 36 4.91 -0.98 -15.42
CA PHE A 36 3.75 -0.16 -15.03
C PHE A 36 2.64 -0.96 -14.34
N SER A 37 2.76 -2.28 -14.22
CA SER A 37 1.74 -3.10 -13.52
C SER A 37 1.75 -2.96 -11.99
N GLY A 38 2.75 -2.27 -11.43
CA GLY A 38 2.96 -2.18 -9.99
C GLY A 38 3.54 -3.46 -9.37
N LEU A 39 4.16 -4.32 -10.19
CA LEU A 39 4.95 -5.47 -9.73
C LEU A 39 6.32 -5.03 -9.20
N VAL A 40 6.94 -4.05 -9.85
CA VAL A 40 8.26 -3.52 -9.48
C VAL A 40 8.07 -2.12 -8.90
N GLY A 41 7.72 -2.05 -7.62
CA GLY A 41 7.50 -0.80 -6.90
C GLY A 41 6.14 -0.15 -7.15
N VAL A 42 5.88 0.94 -6.42
CA VAL A 42 4.63 1.70 -6.51
C VAL A 42 4.77 2.75 -7.62
N PRO A 43 4.00 2.67 -8.72
CA PRO A 43 4.03 3.69 -9.75
C PRO A 43 3.55 5.01 -9.12
N GLY A 44 4.38 6.06 -9.14
CA GLY A 44 4.04 7.39 -8.62
C GLY A 44 3.61 8.36 -9.71
N GLY A 45 2.74 9.32 -9.38
CA GLY A 45 2.38 10.43 -10.27
C GLY A 45 1.87 9.99 -11.64
N ILE A 46 2.50 10.49 -12.72
CA ILE A 46 2.09 10.22 -14.11
C ILE A 46 2.18 8.74 -14.48
N ASN A 47 3.04 7.96 -13.80
CA ASN A 47 3.18 6.54 -14.05
C ASN A 47 1.92 5.75 -13.65
N LYS A 48 1.10 6.27 -12.72
CA LYS A 48 -0.23 5.72 -12.39
C LYS A 48 -1.23 5.92 -13.50
N VAL A 49 -1.12 7.02 -14.24
CA VAL A 49 -2.03 7.27 -15.37
C VAL A 49 -1.65 6.35 -16.53
N ILE A 50 -0.34 6.19 -16.78
CA ILE A 50 0.16 5.30 -17.82
C ILE A 50 -0.22 3.84 -17.52
N SER A 51 -0.15 3.40 -16.25
CA SER A 51 -0.54 2.03 -15.88
C SER A 51 -2.00 1.70 -16.21
N LEU A 52 -2.92 2.68 -16.18
CA LEU A 52 -4.31 2.48 -16.61
C LEU A 52 -4.44 2.04 -18.08
N THR A 53 -3.43 2.29 -18.91
CA THR A 53 -3.44 1.86 -20.32
C THR A 53 -2.93 0.44 -20.52
N MET A 54 -2.32 -0.15 -19.48
CA MET A 54 -1.65 -1.45 -19.54
C MET A 54 -2.58 -2.56 -19.03
N PRO A 55 -3.03 -3.50 -19.87
CA PRO A 55 -3.79 -4.67 -19.44
C PRO A 55 -3.18 -5.46 -18.27
N ALA A 56 -1.85 -5.52 -18.19
CA ALA A 56 -1.16 -6.17 -17.09
C ALA A 56 -1.46 -5.50 -15.74
N ALA A 57 -1.51 -4.16 -15.68
CA ALA A 57 -1.80 -3.43 -14.45
C ALA A 57 -3.19 -3.80 -13.89
N TRP A 58 -4.21 -3.81 -14.74
CA TRP A 58 -5.57 -4.23 -14.36
C TRP A 58 -5.64 -5.69 -13.93
N SER A 59 -4.90 -6.57 -14.61
CA SER A 59 -4.88 -8.01 -14.29
C SER A 59 -4.20 -8.30 -12.96
N PHE A 60 -3.06 -7.65 -12.69
CA PHE A 60 -2.34 -7.78 -11.42
C PHE A 60 -3.12 -7.15 -10.27
N ASP A 61 -3.76 -6.01 -10.48
CA ASP A 61 -4.60 -5.37 -9.46
C ASP A 61 -5.78 -6.26 -9.08
N THR A 62 -6.47 -6.85 -10.06
CA THR A 62 -7.52 -7.85 -9.84
C THR A 62 -7.03 -9.03 -9.01
N MET A 63 -5.86 -9.59 -9.34
CA MET A 63 -5.28 -10.73 -8.61
C MET A 63 -4.96 -10.39 -7.15
N LYS A 64 -4.42 -9.19 -6.89
CA LYS A 64 -4.12 -8.70 -5.54
C LYS A 64 -5.41 -8.56 -4.72
N ARG A 65 -6.46 -7.98 -5.29
CA ARG A 65 -7.78 -7.80 -4.64
C ARG A 65 -8.46 -9.12 -4.31
N PHE A 66 -8.45 -10.08 -5.23
CA PHE A 66 -8.98 -11.43 -4.97
C PHE A 66 -8.28 -12.15 -3.82
N SER A 67 -7.03 -11.80 -3.54
CA SER A 67 -6.25 -12.44 -2.47
C SER A 67 -6.62 -11.91 -1.08
N THR A 68 -7.50 -10.90 -0.95
CA THR A 68 -7.92 -10.28 0.33
C THR A 68 -6.74 -9.78 1.19
N LEU A 69 -5.62 -9.47 0.54
CA LEU A 69 -4.38 -9.02 1.19
C LEU A 69 -4.50 -7.53 1.50
N ASP A 70 -4.04 -7.13 2.69
CA ASP A 70 -4.01 -5.73 3.10
C ASP A 70 -2.80 -5.03 2.47
N THR A 71 -2.76 -3.69 2.46
CA THR A 71 -1.66 -2.95 1.82
C THR A 71 -0.56 -2.61 2.82
N LEU A 72 0.69 -2.66 2.38
CA LEU A 72 1.83 -2.16 3.14
C LEU A 72 1.79 -0.63 3.23
N GLU A 73 1.49 0.00 2.11
CA GLU A 73 1.39 1.45 1.94
C GLU A 73 -0.05 1.94 2.12
N ALA A 74 -0.22 3.24 2.37
CA ALA A 74 -1.54 3.89 2.43
C ALA A 74 -2.30 3.83 1.10
N GLU A 75 -1.57 3.66 -0.01
CA GLU A 75 -2.15 3.68 -1.34
C GLU A 75 -2.98 2.43 -1.62
N GLY A 76 -4.28 2.64 -1.82
CA GLY A 76 -5.25 1.56 -2.05
C GLY A 76 -5.63 0.81 -0.77
N ALA A 77 -5.20 1.28 0.40
CA ALA A 77 -5.63 0.77 1.69
C ALA A 77 -7.13 1.02 1.88
N GLU A 78 -7.85 0.01 2.35
CA GLU A 78 -9.28 0.15 2.61
C GLU A 78 -9.54 1.07 3.81
N PRO A 79 -10.35 2.14 3.69
CA PRO A 79 -10.63 3.06 4.79
C PRO A 79 -11.23 2.38 6.03
N ASN A 80 -12.03 1.34 5.82
CA ASN A 80 -12.67 0.54 6.87
C ASN A 80 -11.91 -0.77 7.16
N GLY A 81 -10.72 -0.95 6.59
CA GLY A 81 -9.86 -2.11 6.80
C GLY A 81 -9.13 -2.07 8.16
N LYS A 82 -8.33 -3.11 8.43
CA LYS A 82 -7.57 -3.22 9.70
C LYS A 82 -6.61 -2.05 9.92
N THR A 83 -6.00 -1.56 8.84
CA THR A 83 -5.08 -0.43 8.85
C THR A 83 -5.79 0.93 8.73
N ARG A 84 -7.13 0.97 8.67
CA ARG A 84 -7.95 2.20 8.55
C ARG A 84 -7.53 3.12 7.39
N GLY A 85 -7.15 2.54 6.25
CA GLY A 85 -6.70 3.29 5.09
C GLY A 85 -5.28 3.86 5.20
N LEU A 86 -4.52 3.54 6.25
CA LEU A 86 -3.14 4.03 6.43
C LEU A 86 -2.10 3.09 5.82
N GLY A 87 -2.45 1.84 5.54
CA GLY A 87 -1.48 0.77 5.28
C GLY A 87 -0.72 0.37 6.54
N LEU A 88 -0.06 -0.79 6.49
CA LEU A 88 0.60 -1.39 7.65
C LEU A 88 1.64 -0.47 8.30
N TYR A 89 2.52 0.13 7.49
CA TYR A 89 3.65 0.90 8.03
C TYR A 89 3.19 2.14 8.79
N LYS A 90 2.33 2.94 8.16
CA LYS A 90 1.82 4.17 8.76
C LYS A 90 0.86 3.90 9.92
N TYR A 91 0.13 2.77 9.88
CA TYR A 91 -0.68 2.34 11.01
C TYR A 91 0.18 2.07 12.26
N ILE A 92 1.25 1.28 12.11
CA ILE A 92 2.18 0.96 13.21
C ILE A 92 2.89 2.22 13.71
N GLU A 93 3.33 3.09 12.80
CA GLU A 93 3.91 4.39 13.15
C GLU A 93 2.94 5.22 14.00
N THR A 94 1.67 5.33 13.58
CA THR A 94 0.63 6.08 14.29
C THR A 94 0.32 5.49 15.67
N GLU A 95 0.30 4.16 15.81
CA GLU A 95 0.09 3.52 17.11
C GLU A 95 1.31 3.71 18.04
N ASN A 96 2.52 3.65 17.50
CA ASN A 96 3.75 3.96 18.24
C ASN A 96 3.82 5.43 18.70
N GLU A 97 3.40 6.37 17.85
CA GLU A 97 3.30 7.79 18.25
C GLU A 97 2.31 7.98 19.41
N LYS A 98 1.18 7.27 19.40
CA LYS A 98 0.22 7.31 20.52
C LYS A 98 0.81 6.74 21.80
N ILE A 99 1.57 5.65 21.71
CA ILE A 99 2.28 5.06 22.85
C ILE A 99 3.26 6.08 23.43
N ILE A 100 4.07 6.71 22.59
CA ILE A 100 5.03 7.74 23.02
C ILE A 100 4.32 8.95 23.63
N ALA A 101 3.22 9.41 23.03
CA ALA A 101 2.45 10.55 23.53
C ALA A 101 1.83 10.27 24.91
N ARG A 102 1.28 9.07 25.10
CA ARG A 102 0.76 8.64 26.41
C ARG A 102 1.88 8.52 27.43
N ALA A 103 2.99 7.87 27.08
CA ALA A 103 4.14 7.73 27.96
C ALA A 103 4.71 9.10 28.40
N LYS A 104 4.78 10.08 27.49
CA LYS A 104 5.18 11.45 27.82
C LYS A 104 4.20 12.09 28.81
N LYS A 105 2.90 11.99 28.53
CA LYS A 105 1.86 12.54 29.41
C LYS A 105 1.93 11.94 30.81
N ASP A 106 2.05 10.61 30.89
CA ASP A 106 2.09 9.89 32.17
C ASP A 106 3.37 10.24 32.96
N LEU A 107 4.50 10.43 32.27
CA LEU A 107 5.76 10.88 32.89
C LEU A 107 5.67 12.32 33.39
N ASP A 108 5.06 13.23 32.62
CA ASP A 108 4.87 14.62 33.02
C ASP A 108 3.96 14.70 34.25
N GLU A 109 2.85 13.96 34.26
CA GLU A 109 1.92 13.89 35.39
C GLU A 109 2.58 13.29 36.65
N TYR A 110 3.35 12.21 36.48
CA TYR A 110 4.15 11.61 37.56
C TYR A 110 5.17 12.61 38.12
N LYS A 111 5.88 13.33 37.25
CA LYS A 111 6.89 14.32 37.63
C LYS A 111 6.25 15.47 38.41
N THR A 112 5.17 16.05 37.89
CA THR A 112 4.45 17.15 38.56
C THR A 112 3.91 16.71 39.92
N SER A 113 3.28 15.53 40.01
CA SER A 113 2.77 15.02 41.28
C SER A 113 3.90 14.73 42.28
N SER A 114 5.05 14.25 41.79
CA SER A 114 6.22 14.01 42.64
C SER A 114 6.83 15.31 43.15
N GLU A 115 6.95 16.33 42.30
CA GLU A 115 7.45 17.66 42.68
C GLU A 115 6.52 18.33 43.69
N GLU A 116 5.20 18.25 43.50
CA GLU A 116 4.20 18.79 44.44
C GLU A 116 4.32 18.15 45.82
N LYS A 117 4.37 16.80 45.89
CA LYS A 117 4.55 16.08 47.16
C LYS A 117 5.86 16.42 47.87
N LEU A 118 6.94 16.63 47.12
CA LEU A 118 8.23 17.02 47.69
C LEU A 118 8.22 18.46 48.21
N ASN A 119 7.61 19.38 47.46
CA ASN A 119 7.47 20.77 47.87
C ASN A 119 6.59 20.92 49.11
N ASP A 120 5.48 20.18 49.20
CA ASP A 120 4.61 20.14 50.37
C ASP A 120 5.36 19.59 51.59
N PHE A 121 6.12 18.50 51.41
CA PHE A 121 6.95 17.93 52.46
C PHE A 121 8.02 18.92 52.95
N GLU A 122 8.72 19.61 52.05
CA GLU A 122 9.69 20.65 52.41
C GLU A 122 9.03 21.81 53.18
N THR A 123 7.84 22.22 52.75
CA THR A 123 7.08 23.30 53.39
C THR A 123 6.67 22.93 54.82
N ASN A 124 6.18 21.70 55.03
CA ASN A 124 5.80 21.20 56.35
C ASN A 124 7.01 21.11 57.30
N LEU A 125 8.16 20.63 56.80
CA LEU A 125 9.42 20.61 57.54
C LEU A 125 9.86 22.01 57.98
N ARG A 126 9.80 23.00 57.08
CA ARG A 126 10.13 24.41 57.39
C ARG A 126 9.20 25.00 58.46
N ASN A 127 7.94 24.59 58.48
CA ASN A 127 6.95 25.01 59.46
C ASN A 127 7.06 24.26 60.81
N GLY A 128 8.07 23.39 60.97
CA GLY A 128 8.32 22.65 62.21
C GLY A 128 7.47 21.40 62.40
N GLN A 129 6.73 20.97 61.36
CA GLN A 129 6.01 19.70 61.35
C GLN A 129 6.95 18.58 60.89
N SER A 130 7.05 17.51 61.69
CA SER A 130 7.82 16.32 61.34
C SER A 130 6.92 15.32 60.63
N ASP A 131 6.95 15.32 59.29
CA ASP A 131 6.24 14.35 58.47
C ASP A 131 7.13 13.16 58.08
N ALA A 132 6.52 12.02 57.76
CA ALA A 132 7.20 10.90 57.14
C ALA A 132 7.60 11.25 55.69
N LEU A 133 8.67 10.62 55.19
CA LEU A 133 9.11 10.79 53.80
C LEU A 133 7.94 10.57 52.81
N PRO A 134 7.75 11.44 51.82
CA PRO A 134 6.63 11.35 50.89
C PRO A 134 6.77 10.12 49.99
N ASN A 135 5.68 9.37 49.84
CA ASN A 135 5.63 8.24 48.91
C ASN A 135 5.37 8.73 47.48
N LEU A 136 6.39 8.63 46.65
CA LEU A 136 6.37 9.06 45.25
C LEU A 136 5.66 8.05 44.33
N GLY A 137 5.40 6.82 44.80
CA GLY A 137 4.86 5.75 43.97
C GLY A 137 5.89 5.19 42.98
N GLU A 138 5.44 4.27 42.13
CA GLU A 138 6.29 3.71 41.07
C GLU A 138 6.19 4.56 39.79
N PRO A 139 7.30 4.73 39.03
CA PRO A 139 7.25 5.42 37.75
C PRO A 139 6.35 4.69 36.75
N PRO A 140 5.68 5.41 35.84
CA PRO A 140 4.78 4.80 34.86
C PRO A 140 5.54 3.85 33.93
N LYS A 141 4.94 2.70 33.64
CA LYS A 141 5.51 1.71 32.71
C LYS A 141 5.24 2.15 31.27
N ILE A 142 6.30 2.31 30.49
CA ILE A 142 6.22 2.63 29.07
C ILE A 142 5.84 1.36 28.30
N ALA A 143 4.76 1.40 27.53
CA ALA A 143 4.38 0.28 26.68
C ALA A 143 5.42 0.04 25.58
N GLU A 144 5.64 -1.21 25.21
CA GLU A 144 6.59 -1.56 24.15
C GLU A 144 6.08 -1.09 22.78
N ALA A 145 7.01 -0.67 21.92
CA ALA A 145 6.69 -0.28 20.56
C ALA A 145 6.22 -1.48 19.75
N GLU A 146 5.12 -1.30 19.01
CA GLU A 146 4.64 -2.26 18.04
C GLU A 146 5.66 -2.37 16.89
N LYS A 147 6.06 -3.61 16.57
CA LYS A 147 7.02 -3.91 15.51
C LYS A 147 6.29 -4.35 14.26
N VAL A 148 6.87 -4.01 13.11
CA VAL A 148 6.45 -4.58 11.83
C VAL A 148 6.61 -6.10 11.89
N PRO A 149 5.58 -6.89 11.52
CA PRO A 149 5.67 -8.34 11.50
C PRO A 149 6.74 -8.80 10.51
N GLU A 150 7.55 -9.80 10.89
CA GLU A 150 8.59 -10.36 10.01
C GLU A 150 8.00 -11.00 8.75
N ASN A 151 6.79 -11.55 8.86
CA ASN A 151 6.08 -12.17 7.75
C ASN A 151 5.12 -11.19 7.08
N LEU A 152 5.55 -10.65 5.94
CA LEU A 152 4.77 -9.72 5.12
C LEU A 152 3.94 -10.39 4.01
N SER A 153 3.89 -11.73 3.96
CA SER A 153 3.17 -12.47 2.89
C SER A 153 1.67 -12.17 2.81
N ARG A 154 1.10 -11.65 3.91
CA ARG A 154 -0.30 -11.23 4.01
C ARG A 154 -0.58 -9.84 3.44
N TYR A 155 0.46 -9.16 2.99
CA TYR A 155 0.36 -7.79 2.51
C TYR A 155 0.81 -7.68 1.07
N VAL A 156 0.15 -6.79 0.34
CA VAL A 156 0.57 -6.35 -0.99
C VAL A 156 1.21 -4.99 -0.89
N THR A 157 2.23 -4.74 -1.71
CA THR A 157 2.94 -3.46 -1.71
C THR A 157 2.03 -2.30 -2.08
N PHE A 158 1.05 -2.53 -2.97
CA PHE A 158 0.22 -1.48 -3.54
C PHE A 158 -1.05 -2.03 -4.17
N LEU A 159 -2.17 -1.32 -3.99
CA LEU A 159 -3.39 -1.47 -4.78
C LEU A 159 -3.67 -0.16 -5.50
N HIS A 160 -4.09 -0.24 -6.76
CA HIS A 160 -4.29 0.96 -7.54
C HIS A 160 -5.52 1.74 -7.04
N PRO A 161 -5.41 3.04 -6.74
CA PRO A 161 -6.46 3.78 -6.03
C PRO A 161 -7.73 3.97 -6.85
N TRP A 162 -7.63 3.93 -8.19
CA TRP A 162 -8.77 4.08 -9.10
C TRP A 162 -9.33 2.76 -9.61
N MET A 163 -8.77 1.64 -9.15
CA MET A 163 -9.19 0.30 -9.57
C MET A 163 -10.10 -0.31 -8.50
N ASP A 164 -11.06 -1.10 -8.95
CA ASP A 164 -12.00 -1.86 -8.12
C ASP A 164 -12.26 -3.20 -8.81
N GLU A 165 -12.64 -4.24 -8.08
CA GLU A 165 -12.90 -5.56 -8.64
C GLU A 165 -13.86 -5.53 -9.84
N ILE A 166 -14.96 -4.78 -9.74
CA ILE A 166 -15.96 -4.71 -10.82
C ILE A 166 -15.42 -3.90 -12.00
N LEU A 167 -14.83 -2.73 -11.71
CA LEU A 167 -14.28 -1.85 -12.73
C LEU A 167 -13.18 -2.56 -13.53
N ASN A 168 -12.33 -3.32 -12.84
CA ASN A 168 -11.23 -4.04 -13.46
C ASN A 168 -11.74 -5.05 -14.49
N GLN A 169 -12.80 -5.80 -14.17
CA GLN A 169 -13.39 -6.75 -15.10
C GLN A 169 -13.97 -6.06 -16.34
N ILE A 170 -14.68 -4.94 -16.16
CA ILE A 170 -15.27 -4.17 -17.26
C ILE A 170 -14.17 -3.62 -18.18
N VAL A 171 -13.13 -3.01 -17.61
CA VAL A 171 -12.04 -2.43 -18.40
C VAL A 171 -11.26 -3.50 -19.15
N LEU A 172 -10.96 -4.64 -18.50
CA LEU A 172 -10.31 -5.76 -19.17
C LEU A 172 -11.14 -6.32 -20.32
N MET A 173 -12.46 -6.39 -20.17
CA MET A 173 -13.37 -6.81 -21.24
C MET A 173 -13.34 -5.81 -22.41
N ILE A 174 -13.37 -4.51 -22.15
CA ILE A 174 -13.25 -3.46 -23.17
C ILE A 174 -11.91 -3.58 -23.90
N MET A 175 -10.80 -3.70 -23.16
CA MET A 175 -9.46 -3.87 -23.72
C MET A 175 -9.37 -5.13 -24.60
N PHE A 176 -9.99 -6.23 -24.19
CA PHE A 176 -10.07 -7.44 -25.01
C PHE A 176 -10.73 -7.16 -26.35
N PHE A 177 -11.92 -6.54 -26.35
CA PHE A 177 -12.65 -6.25 -27.59
C PHE A 177 -11.89 -5.27 -28.48
N ILE A 178 -11.25 -4.24 -27.91
CA ILE A 178 -10.41 -3.30 -28.67
C ILE A 178 -9.28 -4.06 -29.37
N LEU A 179 -8.47 -4.84 -28.62
CA LEU A 179 -7.36 -5.60 -29.19
C LEU A 179 -7.82 -6.58 -30.27
N PHE A 180 -8.95 -7.26 -30.02
CA PHE A 180 -9.52 -8.21 -30.97
C PHE A 180 -9.98 -7.54 -32.26
N ILE A 181 -10.73 -6.44 -32.17
CA ILE A 181 -11.19 -5.67 -33.34
C ILE A 181 -9.99 -5.08 -34.10
N THR A 182 -9.00 -4.52 -33.40
CA THR A 182 -7.78 -4.00 -34.02
C THR A 182 -7.04 -5.11 -34.78
N THR A 183 -6.95 -6.31 -34.21
CA THR A 183 -6.36 -7.47 -34.87
C THR A 183 -7.10 -7.80 -36.18
N LEU A 184 -8.43 -7.86 -36.16
CA LEU A 184 -9.24 -8.12 -37.36
C LEU A 184 -9.04 -7.05 -38.44
N ILE A 185 -8.95 -5.77 -38.06
CA ILE A 185 -8.68 -4.67 -38.99
C ILE A 185 -7.31 -4.84 -39.65
N ILE A 186 -6.26 -5.12 -38.87
CA ILE A 186 -4.90 -5.30 -39.38
C ILE A 186 -4.82 -6.49 -40.34
N LEU A 187 -5.46 -7.61 -40.00
CA LEU A 187 -5.53 -8.77 -40.88
C LEU A 187 -6.23 -8.43 -42.19
N ARG A 188 -7.38 -7.74 -42.12
CA ARG A 188 -8.11 -7.32 -43.32
C ARG A 188 -7.30 -6.37 -44.21
N LEU A 189 -6.53 -5.45 -43.62
CA LEU A 189 -5.65 -4.56 -44.36
C LEU A 189 -4.51 -5.31 -45.04
N LYS A 190 -3.94 -6.34 -44.39
CA LYS A 190 -2.93 -7.23 -44.99
C LYS A 190 -3.48 -8.06 -46.14
N ASP A 191 -4.74 -8.49 -46.07
CA ASP A 191 -5.36 -9.28 -47.14
C ASP A 191 -5.74 -8.43 -48.36
N THR A 192 -5.91 -7.11 -48.19
CA THR A 192 -6.37 -6.21 -49.27
C THR A 192 -5.22 -5.49 -50.00
N GLY A 193 -4.00 -5.50 -49.45
CA GLY A 193 -2.82 -4.82 -50.02
C GLY A 193 -1.75 -5.79 -50.46
#